data_AF-A0A7Y4W1H0-F1
#
_entry.id   AF-A0A7Y4W1H0-F1
#
_cell.length_a   1.000
_cell.length_b   1.000
_cell.length_c   1.000
_cell.angle_alpha   90.00
_cell.angle_beta   90.00
_cell.angle_gamma   90.00
#
_symmetry.space_group_name_H-M   'P 1'
#
loop_
_entity.id
_entity.type
_entity.pdbx_description
1 polymer ?
#
loop_
_entity_poly.entity_id
_entity_poly.type
_entity_poly.pdbx_seq_one_letter_code
_entity_poly.pdbx_strand_id
1 'polypeptide(L)'
;MEQLLTLNNRSDPAMKNTLYPHHNALIVGICVISLSACTTDWKNEGIYFQTTQTQLAVETKPVGKFYLNSNYVGDPPLNTTLEYGREILRKTRKVSYWRTQPGLTLLISLVSLGVYLPFSAIPVDIETSLEPTGNFKGNRFQIKLELEGQVTFEDEIICTGQDKFLYKKSFQ
;
A
#
# COMPACT_ATOMS: atom_id res chain seq x y z
N MET A 1 44.08 33.17 66.80
CA MET A 1 44.41 34.33 65.93
C MET A 1 45.29 33.82 64.81
N GLU A 2 45.05 34.30 63.59
CA GLU A 2 45.97 34.37 62.43
C GLU A 2 46.71 33.08 62.02
N GLN A 3 46.33 32.43 60.92
CA GLN A 3 46.75 32.76 59.54
C GLN A 3 48.28 32.86 59.36
N LEU A 4 48.82 31.95 58.53
CA LEU A 4 49.98 32.24 57.69
C LEU A 4 49.87 31.45 56.37
N LEU A 5 50.21 32.12 55.27
CA LEU A 5 50.01 31.63 53.90
C LEU A 5 51.23 30.88 53.34
N THR A 6 50.93 29.95 52.42
CA THR A 6 51.66 29.60 51.17
C THR A 6 53.19 29.48 51.16
N LEU A 7 53.66 28.30 50.73
CA LEU A 7 54.87 28.00 49.91
C LEU A 7 54.80 26.46 49.64
N ASN A 8 55.25 25.85 48.55
CA ASN A 8 55.82 26.33 47.28
C ASN A 8 55.62 25.25 46.19
N ASN A 9 55.63 25.61 44.90
CA ASN A 9 55.62 24.65 43.78
C ASN A 9 56.95 23.87 43.69
N ARG A 10 56.90 22.52 43.67
CA ARG A 10 57.89 21.70 42.94
C ARG A 10 57.48 20.23 42.75
N SER A 11 57.18 19.84 41.51
CA SER A 11 57.35 18.45 41.05
C SER A 11 57.59 18.44 39.54
N ASP A 12 58.85 18.18 39.16
CA ASP A 12 59.31 18.07 37.77
C ASP A 12 58.80 16.79 37.08
N PRO A 13 58.79 16.73 35.74
CA PRO A 13 58.13 15.68 34.96
C PRO A 13 59.07 14.54 34.52
N ALA A 14 58.56 13.31 34.42
CA ALA A 14 58.92 12.33 33.37
C ALA A 14 58.16 10.99 33.48
N MET A 15 57.61 10.52 32.35
CA MET A 15 57.50 9.09 31.92
C MET A 15 56.68 8.10 32.80
N LYS A 16 55.97 7.08 32.27
CA LYS A 16 55.97 6.44 30.93
C LYS A 16 54.69 5.60 30.71
N ASN A 17 54.32 5.39 29.44
CA ASN A 17 53.62 4.22 28.85
C ASN A 17 52.23 3.79 29.39
N THR A 18 51.12 4.00 28.68
CA THR A 18 50.60 3.23 27.50
C THR A 18 50.21 1.77 27.77
N LEU A 19 48.92 1.53 28.08
CA LEU A 19 48.15 0.26 28.01
C LEU A 19 46.68 0.56 28.43
N TYR A 20 45.57 0.05 27.89
CA TYR A 20 45.25 -0.67 26.63
C TYR A 20 44.00 -0.01 25.98
N PRO A 21 43.90 0.15 24.64
CA PRO A 21 42.69 0.66 23.97
C PRO A 21 41.71 -0.44 23.49
N HIS A 22 41.88 -1.70 23.93
CA HIS A 22 41.33 -2.86 23.20
C HIS A 22 39.87 -3.24 23.51
N HIS A 23 39.31 -2.80 24.66
CA HIS A 23 37.95 -3.18 25.05
C HIS A 23 36.84 -2.31 24.41
N ASN A 24 37.13 -1.05 24.12
CA ASN A 24 36.12 -0.12 23.58
C ASN A 24 35.84 -0.37 22.09
N ALA A 25 36.81 -0.89 21.33
CA ALA A 25 36.66 -1.19 19.90
C ALA A 25 35.64 -2.33 19.64
N LEU A 26 35.60 -3.34 20.53
CA LEU A 26 34.75 -4.52 20.35
C LEU A 26 33.27 -4.20 20.61
N ILE A 27 32.97 -3.30 21.55
CA ILE A 27 31.60 -2.84 21.83
C ILE A 27 31.07 -1.98 20.69
N VAL A 28 31.89 -1.09 20.12
CA VAL A 28 31.49 -0.24 18.97
C VAL A 28 31.23 -1.08 17.70
N GLY A 29 32.02 -2.13 17.47
CA GLY A 29 31.83 -3.03 16.32
C GLY A 29 30.46 -3.74 16.29
N ILE A 30 29.91 -4.08 17.46
CA ILE A 30 28.63 -4.78 17.57
C ILE A 30 27.44 -3.86 17.23
N CYS A 31 27.54 -2.56 17.50
CA CYS A 31 26.48 -1.58 17.20
C CYS A 31 26.36 -1.22 15.71
N VAL A 32 27.41 -1.43 14.89
CA VAL A 32 27.36 -1.10 13.45
C VAL A 32 26.62 -2.18 12.64
N ILE A 33 26.64 -3.43 13.11
CA ILE A 33 26.03 -4.57 12.41
C ILE A 33 24.49 -4.57 12.56
N SER A 34 23.96 -3.99 13.63
CA SER A 34 22.52 -4.02 13.96
C SER A 34 21.64 -3.04 13.16
N LEU A 35 22.20 -2.11 12.40
CA LEU A 35 21.45 -1.16 11.56
C LEU A 35 21.21 -1.63 10.12
N SER A 36 21.88 -2.71 9.69
CA SER A 36 21.62 -3.38 8.40
C SER A 36 20.43 -4.35 8.48
N ALA A 37 19.39 -3.98 9.23
CA ALA A 37 18.11 -4.68 9.20
C ALA A 37 17.57 -4.59 7.77
N CYS A 38 17.52 -5.72 7.06
CA CYS A 38 16.99 -5.79 5.70
C CYS A 38 15.50 -5.43 5.69
N THR A 39 15.19 -4.14 5.62
CA THR A 39 13.85 -3.63 5.37
C THR A 39 13.47 -4.00 3.95
N THR A 40 12.86 -5.17 3.79
CA THR A 40 12.32 -5.54 2.50
C THR A 40 11.17 -4.59 2.17
N ASP A 41 11.39 -3.71 1.20
CA ASP A 41 10.46 -2.65 0.89
C ASP A 41 9.34 -3.13 -0.04
N TRP A 42 8.21 -2.43 -0.04
CA TRP A 42 7.12 -2.65 -0.98
C TRP A 42 7.53 -2.15 -2.36
N LYS A 43 7.67 -3.07 -3.32
CA LYS A 43 7.90 -2.75 -4.71
C LYS A 43 6.57 -2.65 -5.44
N ASN A 44 6.40 -1.61 -6.25
CA ASN A 44 5.22 -1.47 -7.11
C ASN A 44 5.38 -2.43 -8.29
N GLU A 45 4.51 -3.43 -8.41
CA GLU A 45 4.64 -4.51 -9.39
C GLU A 45 3.74 -4.30 -10.62
N GLY A 46 2.73 -3.44 -10.51
CA GLY A 46 1.97 -2.94 -11.65
C GLY A 46 0.60 -2.36 -11.30
N ILE A 47 -0.04 -1.81 -12.33
CA ILE A 47 -1.43 -1.37 -12.33
C ILE A 47 -2.27 -2.44 -13.02
N TYR A 48 -3.37 -2.84 -12.38
CA TYR A 48 -4.31 -3.83 -12.89
C TYR A 48 -5.74 -3.26 -12.84
N PHE A 49 -6.61 -3.71 -13.74
CA PHE A 49 -8.01 -3.31 -13.74
C PHE A 49 -8.88 -4.48 -13.29
N GLN A 50 -9.72 -4.26 -12.27
CA GLN A 50 -10.75 -5.20 -11.83
C GLN A 50 -12.12 -4.68 -12.27
N THR A 51 -12.96 -5.55 -12.83
CA THR A 51 -14.36 -5.20 -13.13
C THR A 51 -15.10 -4.91 -11.82
N THR A 52 -15.74 -3.74 -11.76
CA THR A 52 -16.63 -3.31 -10.69
C THR A 52 -18.02 -3.10 -11.29
N GLN A 53 -19.06 -3.35 -10.50
CA GLN A 53 -20.46 -3.23 -10.92
C GLN A 53 -21.17 -2.18 -10.07
N THR A 54 -22.04 -1.37 -10.70
CA THR A 54 -22.95 -0.44 -10.02
C THR A 54 -24.37 -0.70 -10.47
N GLN A 55 -25.31 -0.84 -9.54
CA GLN A 55 -26.74 -0.97 -9.85
C GLN A 55 -27.32 0.40 -10.19
N LEU A 56 -27.70 0.62 -11.44
CA LEU A 56 -28.42 1.81 -11.90
C LEU A 56 -29.93 1.56 -11.77
N ALA A 57 -30.58 2.28 -10.87
CA ALA A 57 -32.03 2.37 -10.79
C ALA A 57 -32.50 3.64 -11.53
N VAL A 58 -33.43 3.48 -12.47
CA VAL A 58 -33.94 4.58 -13.31
C VAL A 58 -35.41 4.82 -12.97
N GLU A 59 -35.73 6.05 -12.55
CA GLU A 59 -37.10 6.51 -12.31
C GLU A 59 -37.38 7.77 -13.15
N THR A 60 -38.24 7.66 -14.18
CA THR A 60 -38.66 8.82 -14.97
C THR A 60 -40.18 9.01 -14.98
N LYS A 61 -40.60 10.27 -15.10
CA LYS A 61 -41.99 10.65 -15.37
C LYS A 61 -42.01 11.83 -16.37
N PRO A 62 -42.69 11.72 -17.53
CA PRO A 62 -43.42 10.54 -18.03
C PRO A 62 -42.51 9.33 -18.33
N VAL A 63 -43.14 8.19 -18.65
CA VAL A 63 -42.47 6.98 -19.14
C VAL A 63 -42.04 7.19 -20.60
N GLY A 64 -40.95 6.56 -21.00
CA GLY A 64 -40.40 6.60 -22.34
C GLY A 64 -39.28 5.57 -22.49
N LYS A 65 -38.66 5.49 -23.66
CA LYS A 65 -37.63 4.49 -23.94
C LYS A 65 -36.29 4.92 -23.35
N PHE A 66 -35.66 4.04 -22.58
CA PHE A 66 -34.33 4.25 -22.01
C PHE A 66 -33.25 3.52 -22.81
N TYR A 67 -32.23 4.28 -23.19
CA TYR A 67 -31.05 3.81 -23.90
C TYR A 67 -29.79 4.08 -23.06
N LEU A 68 -28.89 3.10 -23.04
CA LEU A 68 -27.59 3.15 -22.36
C LEU A 68 -26.49 2.91 -23.40
N ASN A 69 -25.57 3.87 -23.56
CA ASN A 69 -24.54 3.85 -24.61
C ASN A 69 -25.15 3.51 -25.98
N SER A 70 -26.24 4.20 -26.34
CA SER A 70 -27.05 3.99 -27.56
C SER A 70 -27.79 2.64 -27.68
N ASN A 71 -27.70 1.74 -26.70
CA ASN A 71 -28.44 0.46 -26.70
C ASN A 71 -29.74 0.58 -25.92
N TYR A 72 -30.87 0.13 -26.48
CA TYR A 72 -32.15 0.09 -25.77
C TYR A 72 -32.09 -0.92 -24.62
N VAL A 73 -32.47 -0.50 -23.41
CA VAL A 73 -32.49 -1.35 -22.20
C VAL A 73 -33.92 -1.72 -21.79
N GLY A 74 -34.86 -0.79 -21.95
CA GLY A 74 -36.25 -0.96 -21.53
C GLY A 74 -36.94 0.38 -21.27
N ASP A 75 -38.14 0.32 -20.70
CA ASP A 75 -38.93 1.48 -20.31
C ASP A 75 -38.88 1.66 -18.77
N PRO A 76 -38.58 2.86 -18.23
CA PRO A 76 -38.55 3.08 -16.78
C PRO A 76 -39.94 2.97 -16.12
N PRO A 77 -40.03 2.54 -14.85
CA PRO A 77 -38.93 2.30 -13.93
C PRO A 77 -38.23 0.96 -14.17
N LEU A 78 -36.89 0.99 -14.26
CA LEU A 78 -36.06 -0.20 -14.48
C LEU A 78 -34.78 -0.18 -13.62
N ASN A 79 -34.23 -1.36 -13.38
CA ASN A 79 -32.90 -1.53 -12.79
C ASN A 79 -31.98 -2.22 -13.81
N THR A 80 -30.77 -1.69 -13.99
CA THR A 80 -29.73 -2.27 -14.86
C THR A 80 -28.37 -2.21 -14.19
N THR A 81 -27.42 -3.06 -14.60
CA THR A 81 -26.07 -3.11 -14.02
C THR A 81 -25.07 -2.43 -14.95
N LEU A 82 -24.30 -1.49 -14.40
CA LEU A 82 -23.21 -0.80 -15.10
C LEU A 82 -21.88 -1.46 -14.75
N GLU A 83 -21.16 -1.97 -15.73
CA GLU A 83 -19.85 -2.60 -15.55
C GLU A 83 -18.72 -1.69 -16.03
N TYR A 84 -17.71 -1.46 -15.19
CA TYR A 84 -16.55 -0.62 -15.52
C TYR A 84 -15.31 -1.07 -14.75
N GLY A 85 -14.12 -0.70 -15.24
CA GLY A 85 -12.86 -1.05 -14.61
C GLY A 85 -12.54 -0.14 -13.42
N ARG A 86 -12.24 -0.71 -12.25
CA ARG A 86 -11.58 -0.04 -11.13
C ARG A 86 -10.07 -0.31 -11.22
N GLU A 87 -9.26 0.74 -11.07
CA GLU A 87 -7.82 0.60 -11.05
C GLU A 87 -7.33 0.08 -9.68
N ILE A 88 -6.40 -0.88 -9.69
CA ILE A 88 -5.80 -1.47 -8.50
C ILE A 88 -4.28 -1.46 -8.63
N LEU A 89 -3.62 -0.90 -7.62
CA LEU A 89 -2.18 -0.94 -7.48
C LEU A 89 -1.78 -2.24 -6.80
N ARG A 90 -0.97 -3.06 -7.48
CA ARG A 90 -0.38 -4.27 -6.92
C ARG A 90 1.02 -3.97 -6.41
N LYS A 91 1.20 -4.06 -5.10
CA LYS A 91 2.51 -3.96 -4.46
C LYS A 91 2.96 -5.34 -4.02
N THR A 92 4.23 -5.66 -4.21
CA THR A 92 4.82 -6.90 -3.72
C THR A 92 6.03 -6.65 -2.85
N ARG A 93 6.18 -7.49 -1.84
CA ARG A 93 7.27 -7.42 -0.87
C ARG A 93 7.84 -8.83 -0.71
N LYS A 94 9.14 -8.97 -0.92
CA LYS A 94 9.86 -10.17 -0.50
C LYS A 94 9.89 -10.22 1.02
N VAL A 95 9.51 -11.30 1.68
CA VAL A 95 9.65 -11.43 3.13
C VAL A 95 10.56 -12.60 3.48
N SER A 96 11.53 -12.33 4.34
CA SER A 96 12.45 -13.34 4.84
C SER A 96 11.76 -14.21 5.87
N TYR A 97 12.07 -15.51 5.89
CA TYR A 97 11.50 -16.47 6.83
C TYR A 97 11.70 -16.08 8.31
N TRP A 98 12.77 -15.33 8.61
CA TRP A 98 13.00 -14.67 9.90
C TRP A 98 11.85 -13.80 10.40
N ARG A 99 11.03 -13.23 9.51
CA ARG A 99 9.92 -12.33 9.83
C ARG A 99 8.57 -13.04 9.82
N THR A 100 8.39 -14.08 8.99
CA THR A 100 7.14 -14.86 8.91
C THR A 100 7.10 -16.02 9.91
N GLN A 101 8.23 -16.70 10.15
CA GLN A 101 8.36 -17.82 11.07
C GLN A 101 9.73 -17.81 11.80
N PRO A 102 9.92 -16.94 12.81
CA PRO A 102 11.20 -16.78 13.51
C PRO A 102 11.66 -18.06 14.22
N GLY A 103 10.74 -18.82 14.85
CA GLY A 103 11.09 -20.04 15.59
C GLY A 103 11.65 -21.16 14.71
N LEU A 104 11.04 -21.41 13.55
CA LEU A 104 11.51 -22.41 12.60
C LEU A 104 12.85 -22.00 11.97
N THR A 105 13.01 -20.70 11.68
CA THR A 105 14.27 -20.16 11.15
C THR A 105 15.42 -20.29 12.15
N LEU A 106 15.18 -20.06 13.44
CA LEU A 106 16.16 -20.29 14.51
C LEU A 106 16.54 -21.77 14.63
N LEU A 107 15.56 -22.68 14.55
CA LEU A 107 15.80 -24.13 14.56
C LEU A 107 16.68 -24.56 13.38
N ILE A 108 16.33 -24.16 12.15
CA ILE A 108 17.16 -24.42 10.95
C ILE A 108 18.56 -23.84 11.14
N SER A 109 18.68 -22.60 11.65
CA SER A 109 19.97 -21.95 11.86
C SER A 109 20.86 -22.74 12.83
N LEU A 110 20.30 -23.19 13.97
CA LEU A 110 21.00 -24.02 14.96
C LEU A 110 21.41 -25.38 14.39
N VAL A 111 20.55 -26.06 13.63
CA VAL A 111 20.89 -27.33 12.97
C VAL A 111 21.95 -27.12 11.87
N SER A 112 21.89 -26.00 11.15
CA SER A 112 22.87 -25.63 10.12
C SER A 112 24.20 -25.12 10.68
N LEU A 113 24.34 -24.91 11.99
CA LEU A 113 25.61 -24.46 12.57
C LEU A 113 26.73 -25.51 12.43
N GLY A 114 26.38 -26.78 12.22
CA GLY A 114 27.31 -27.85 11.83
C GLY A 114 27.46 -28.08 10.32
N VAL A 115 26.62 -27.44 9.48
CA VAL A 115 26.62 -27.54 8.02
C VAL A 115 26.34 -26.16 7.44
N TYR A 116 27.40 -25.35 7.28
CA TYR A 116 27.34 -23.93 6.91
C TYR A 116 26.44 -23.67 5.69
N LEU A 117 25.17 -23.36 5.96
CA LEU A 117 24.20 -22.94 4.95
C LEU A 117 24.25 -21.42 4.86
N PRO A 118 24.70 -20.84 3.73
CA PRO A 118 24.70 -19.40 3.56
C PRO A 118 23.26 -18.89 3.59
N PHE A 119 23.03 -17.72 4.21
CA PHE A 119 21.69 -17.12 4.37
C PHE A 119 20.92 -16.91 3.04
N SER A 120 21.60 -16.96 1.89
CA SER A 120 21.03 -16.94 0.55
C SER A 120 20.28 -18.23 0.16
N ALA A 121 20.46 -19.34 0.87
CA ALA A 121 19.78 -20.62 0.62
C ALA A 121 18.43 -20.73 1.36
N ILE A 122 18.12 -19.81 2.27
CA ILE A 122 16.83 -19.78 2.99
C ILE A 122 15.76 -19.24 2.02
N PRO A 123 14.62 -19.93 1.83
CA PRO A 123 13.56 -19.47 0.94
C PRO A 123 12.99 -18.12 1.40
N VAL A 124 12.54 -17.33 0.42
CA VAL A 124 12.00 -15.99 0.60
C VAL A 124 10.60 -15.96 0.00
N ASP A 125 9.60 -15.75 0.85
CA ASP A 125 8.21 -15.66 0.43
C ASP A 125 7.93 -14.30 -0.22
N ILE A 126 6.82 -14.18 -0.95
CA ILE A 126 6.40 -12.93 -1.59
C ILE A 126 4.99 -12.58 -1.08
N GLU A 127 4.90 -11.51 -0.29
CA GLU A 127 3.63 -10.90 0.09
C GLU A 127 3.13 -10.01 -1.05
N THR A 128 1.85 -10.13 -1.39
CA THR A 128 1.15 -9.30 -2.38
C THR A 128 0.06 -8.47 -1.69
N SER A 129 0.10 -7.15 -1.84
CA SER A 129 -0.97 -6.23 -1.45
C SER A 129 -1.69 -5.69 -2.68
N LEU A 130 -3.01 -5.54 -2.58
CA LEU A 130 -3.88 -4.97 -3.61
C LEU A 130 -4.57 -3.74 -3.04
N GLU A 131 -4.17 -2.56 -3.51
CA GLU A 131 -4.73 -1.28 -3.06
C GLU A 131 -5.66 -0.71 -4.14
N PRO A 132 -6.98 -0.59 -3.88
CA PRO A 132 -7.90 0.01 -4.83
C PRO A 132 -7.60 1.50 -4.97
N THR A 133 -7.43 1.95 -6.21
CA THR A 133 -7.17 3.36 -6.54
C THR A 133 -8.49 4.06 -6.88
N GLY A 134 -8.58 5.36 -6.63
CA GLY A 134 -9.76 6.18 -6.99
C GLY A 134 -9.91 6.44 -8.50
N ASN A 135 -9.19 5.72 -9.36
CA ASN A 135 -9.24 5.85 -10.81
C ASN A 135 -10.09 4.74 -11.42
N PHE A 136 -10.88 5.10 -12.44
CA PHE A 136 -11.85 4.21 -13.06
C PHE A 136 -11.79 4.34 -14.59
N LYS A 137 -11.87 3.21 -15.28
CA LYS A 137 -11.79 3.11 -16.74
C LYS A 137 -13.12 2.67 -17.33
N GLY A 138 -13.64 3.43 -18.29
CA GLY A 138 -14.94 3.15 -18.91
C GLY A 138 -16.12 3.44 -17.98
N ASN A 139 -15.95 4.33 -17.01
CA ASN A 139 -16.97 4.68 -16.01
C ASN A 139 -17.96 5.77 -16.47
N ARG A 140 -17.89 6.18 -17.73
CA ARG A 140 -18.77 7.16 -18.36
C ARG A 140 -19.82 6.42 -19.17
N PHE A 141 -21.09 6.67 -18.84
CA PHE A 141 -22.23 6.06 -19.50
C PHE A 141 -23.15 7.15 -20.04
N GLN A 142 -23.37 7.13 -21.35
CA GLN A 142 -24.33 8.02 -22.01
C GLN A 142 -25.74 7.45 -21.81
N ILE A 143 -26.61 8.22 -21.18
CA ILE A 143 -28.05 7.95 -21.16
C ILE A 143 -28.69 8.68 -22.32
N LYS A 144 -29.61 8.02 -23.02
CA LYS A 144 -30.62 8.71 -23.83
C LYS A 144 -32.02 8.27 -23.43
N LEU A 145 -32.91 9.23 -23.23
CA LEU A 145 -34.32 9.05 -22.90
C LEU A 145 -35.17 9.59 -24.04
N GLU A 146 -35.97 8.75 -24.69
CA GLU A 146 -36.90 9.15 -25.75
C GLU A 146 -38.33 9.11 -25.21
N LEU A 147 -38.95 10.27 -25.05
CA LEU A 147 -40.34 10.37 -24.60
C LEU A 147 -41.32 10.22 -25.77
N GLU A 148 -42.55 9.77 -25.46
CA GLU A 148 -43.66 9.74 -26.42
C GLU A 148 -44.01 11.18 -26.84
N GLY A 149 -43.45 11.63 -27.97
CA GLY A 149 -43.48 13.03 -28.40
C GLY A 149 -42.17 13.57 -29.00
N GLN A 150 -41.18 12.72 -29.31
CA GLN A 150 -39.87 13.05 -29.91
C GLN A 150 -38.89 13.88 -29.08
N VAL A 151 -39.24 14.30 -27.85
CA VAL A 151 -38.25 14.97 -26.99
C VAL A 151 -37.23 13.94 -26.49
N THR A 152 -36.02 14.01 -27.06
CA THR A 152 -34.89 13.18 -26.67
C THR A 152 -34.03 13.93 -25.65
N PHE A 153 -33.87 13.37 -24.46
CA PHE A 153 -32.93 13.87 -23.46
C PHE A 153 -31.67 13.01 -23.46
N GLU A 154 -30.50 13.65 -23.41
CA GLU A 154 -29.20 13.00 -23.28
C GLU A 154 -28.51 13.50 -22.01
N ASP A 155 -27.90 12.58 -21.26
CA ASP A 155 -27.26 12.86 -19.96
C ASP A 155 -26.04 11.92 -19.79
N GLU A 156 -25.04 12.29 -18.97
CA GLU A 156 -23.85 11.46 -18.74
C GLU A 156 -23.76 11.04 -17.26
N ILE A 157 -23.74 9.74 -16.99
CA ILE A 157 -23.43 9.20 -15.67
C ILE A 157 -21.94 8.91 -15.58
N ILE A 158 -21.30 9.42 -14.54
CA ILE A 158 -19.92 9.08 -14.16
C ILE A 158 -19.96 8.22 -12.90
N CYS A 159 -19.56 6.96 -12.99
CA CYS A 159 -19.52 6.04 -11.85
C CYS A 159 -18.17 6.10 -11.10
N THR A 160 -18.20 5.99 -9.77
CA THR A 160 -17.04 6.18 -8.88
C THR A 160 -16.85 5.02 -7.88
N GLY A 161 -17.33 3.82 -8.22
CA GLY A 161 -17.20 2.63 -7.38
C GLY A 161 -18.31 2.40 -6.36
N GLN A 162 -19.43 3.13 -6.48
CA GLN A 162 -20.63 3.03 -5.63
C GLN A 162 -21.50 1.79 -5.96
N ASP A 163 -22.17 1.22 -4.96
CA ASP A 163 -22.97 0.00 -5.16
C ASP A 163 -24.27 0.25 -5.93
N LYS A 164 -24.93 1.40 -5.69
CA LYS A 164 -26.19 1.80 -6.32
C LYS A 164 -26.17 3.27 -6.72
N PHE A 165 -26.67 3.57 -7.91
CA PHE A 165 -26.93 4.93 -8.41
C PHE A 165 -28.42 5.05 -8.74
N LEU A 166 -29.08 6.10 -8.25
CA LEU A 166 -30.49 6.38 -8.53
C LEU A 166 -30.56 7.56 -9.51
N TYR A 167 -30.90 7.28 -10.77
CA TYR A 167 -31.18 8.31 -11.75
C TYR A 167 -32.68 8.64 -11.74
N LYS A 168 -33.01 9.86 -11.30
CA LYS A 168 -34.40 10.33 -11.20
C LYS A 168 -34.60 11.60 -12.03
N LYS A 169 -35.51 11.55 -13.00
CA LYS A 169 -35.85 12.71 -13.85
C LYS A 169 -37.37 12.89 -13.89
N SER A 170 -37.84 14.03 -13.39
CA SER A 170 -39.24 14.43 -13.54
C SER A 170 -39.28 15.61 -14.50
N PHE A 171 -40.07 15.49 -15.56
CA PHE A 171 -40.39 16.59 -16.44
C PHE A 171 -41.65 17.27 -15.90
N GLN A 172 -41.65 18.60 -15.85
CA GLN A 172 -42.79 19.45 -15.43
C GLN A 172 -43.43 20.09 -16.65
#